data_AF-A0A9P7YQT2-F1
#
_entry.id   AF-A0A9P7YQT2-F1
#
_cell.length_a   1.000
_cell.length_b   1.000
_cell.length_c   1.000
_cell.angle_alpha   90.00
_cell.angle_beta   90.00
_cell.angle_gamma   90.00
#
_symmetry.space_group_name_H-M   'P 1'
#
loop_
_entity.id
_entity.type
_entity.pdbx_description
1 polymer ?
#
loop_
_entity_poly.entity_id
_entity_poly.type
_entity_poly.pdbx_seq_one_letter_code
_entity_poly.pdbx_strand_id
1 'polypeptide(L)'
;MKIKDLNAEMATLKKTKDVLETKMSAVCIEGRNKYSKDAIQLDFAAGIKELDQENAQEEDEENFDPDDDIRDYENVAKSLPVFCVSSRAYQKLSGRMQRDNNVPGFRTTEETEIPQLKAHCKKLTEGSRATNCRRFLTDLSQTLNSLAIWASDDGAGLHLPSDKLQAEARFLKNRLQKLDGALDQSLDECLKDIKATLADNIFGNFPALVKQAADEANSTAVNWGDRTAGGYYWSTYKALCRRNGIYSDGSAGPQDLNEQLTAPIIKGLGNNWERVFARKLPIVLASFSRKNKGILLSFHREIKKRILKVGLGVTSLAMLGQQLRNYEESFANLSAAMAELINAQQLEVNRDFGPSVAEALAPSYEFCAAETGPGQFVRMKHHMNCHVDEHRMTMFQNSVDGVQAKLNTMCRAVHYEMGAKTDEVWSAMNRDYIQAITGTHTKESEQMPKWERLLRADIAKAVRERDEKTE
;
A
#
# COMPACT_ATOMS: atom_id res chain seq x y z
N MET A 1 61.64 1.50 43.13
CA MET A 1 61.65 1.57 41.66
C MET A 1 60.87 0.41 41.05
N LYS A 2 61.34 -0.84 41.14
CA LYS A 2 60.73 -2.03 40.51
C LYS A 2 59.20 -2.21 40.61
N ILE A 3 58.58 -2.03 41.78
CA ILE A 3 57.12 -2.25 41.93
C ILE A 3 56.29 -1.18 41.19
N LYS A 4 56.76 0.07 41.13
CA LYS A 4 56.09 1.13 40.36
C LYS A 4 56.16 0.85 38.87
N ASP A 5 57.32 0.36 38.40
CA ASP A 5 57.54 0.04 36.99
C ASP A 5 56.68 -1.16 36.56
N LEU A 6 56.61 -2.22 37.38
CA LEU A 6 55.71 -3.37 37.15
C LEU A 6 54.22 -2.97 37.15
N ASN A 7 53.79 -2.08 38.05
CA ASN A 7 52.40 -1.62 38.06
C ASN A 7 52.06 -0.78 36.82
N ALA A 8 53.00 0.02 36.33
CA ALA A 8 52.84 0.76 35.08
C ALA A 8 52.74 -0.19 33.88
N GLU A 9 53.56 -1.25 33.86
CA GLU A 9 53.53 -2.30 32.83
C GLU A 9 52.25 -3.15 32.87
N MET A 10 51.74 -3.47 34.06
CA MET A 10 50.43 -4.13 34.20
C MET A 10 49.28 -3.24 33.70
N ALA A 11 49.35 -1.93 33.91
CA ALA A 11 48.35 -0.99 33.42
C ALA A 11 48.37 -0.88 31.88
N THR A 12 49.56 -0.85 31.26
CA THR A 12 49.69 -0.83 29.79
C THR A 12 49.22 -2.14 29.16
N LEU A 13 49.54 -3.29 29.77
CA LEU A 13 49.06 -4.59 29.31
C LEU A 13 47.54 -4.73 29.42
N LYS A 14 46.93 -4.29 30.53
CA LYS A 14 45.46 -4.24 30.66
C LYS A 14 44.81 -3.39 29.59
N LYS A 15 45.32 -2.17 29.36
CA LYS A 15 44.82 -1.29 28.30
C LYS A 15 44.93 -1.94 26.91
N THR A 16 46.03 -2.64 26.65
CA THR A 16 46.24 -3.37 25.39
C THR A 16 45.24 -4.52 25.23
N LYS A 17 45.00 -5.28 26.32
CA LYS A 17 43.99 -6.35 26.35
C LYS A 17 42.59 -5.81 26.03
N ASP A 18 42.16 -4.74 26.70
CA ASP A 18 40.82 -4.16 26.49
C ASP A 18 40.62 -3.67 25.03
N VAL A 19 41.68 -3.11 24.43
CA VAL A 19 41.68 -2.70 23.01
C VAL A 19 41.56 -3.92 22.09
N LEU A 20 42.29 -5.01 22.37
CA LEU A 20 42.21 -6.24 21.58
C LEU A 20 40.85 -6.93 21.71
N GLU A 21 40.28 -7.00 22.91
CA GLU A 21 38.93 -7.54 23.13
C GLU A 21 37.87 -6.71 22.39
N THR A 22 38.00 -5.38 22.40
CA THR A 22 37.11 -4.49 21.63
C THR A 22 37.23 -4.73 20.12
N LYS A 23 38.45 -4.92 19.61
CA LYS A 23 38.68 -5.25 18.19
C LYS A 23 38.11 -6.61 17.82
N MET A 24 38.31 -7.62 18.66
CA MET A 24 37.76 -8.96 18.46
C MET A 24 36.23 -8.92 18.43
N SER A 25 35.60 -8.23 19.39
CA SER A 25 34.14 -8.04 19.41
C SER A 25 33.65 -7.37 18.13
N ALA A 26 34.33 -6.32 17.66
CA ALA A 26 33.97 -5.64 16.41
C ALA A 26 34.01 -6.60 15.19
N VAL A 27 35.06 -7.42 15.06
CA VAL A 27 35.16 -8.41 13.97
C VAL A 27 34.05 -9.47 14.07
N CYS A 28 33.73 -9.94 15.29
CA CYS A 28 32.63 -10.88 15.49
C CYS A 28 31.27 -10.28 15.13
N ILE A 29 31.02 -9.01 15.50
CA ILE A 29 29.79 -8.29 15.15
C ILE A 29 29.69 -8.13 13.63
N GLU A 30 30.77 -7.72 12.98
CA GLU A 30 30.81 -7.55 11.52
C GLU A 30 30.54 -8.88 10.80
N GLY A 31 31.21 -9.96 11.19
CA GLY A 31 31.00 -11.29 10.63
C GLY A 31 29.58 -11.79 10.83
N ARG A 32 29.02 -11.64 12.04
CA ARG A 32 27.62 -12.00 12.33
C ARG A 32 26.65 -11.18 11.49
N ASN A 33 26.82 -9.86 11.45
CA ASN A 33 25.94 -8.97 10.73
C ASN A 33 25.98 -9.29 9.22
N LYS A 34 27.15 -9.52 8.65
CA LYS A 34 27.29 -9.92 7.23
C LYS A 34 26.56 -11.23 6.96
N TYR A 35 26.83 -12.28 7.74
CA TYR A 35 26.15 -13.56 7.60
C TYR A 35 24.62 -13.41 7.71
N SER A 36 24.13 -12.71 8.72
CA SER A 36 22.69 -12.51 8.92
C SER A 36 22.04 -11.75 7.76
N LYS A 37 22.71 -10.75 7.19
CA LYS A 37 22.21 -10.01 6.02
C LYS A 37 22.10 -10.91 4.80
N ASP A 38 23.21 -11.57 4.47
CA ASP A 38 23.30 -12.43 3.28
C ASP A 38 22.27 -13.56 3.38
N ALA A 39 22.14 -14.20 4.55
CA ALA A 39 21.16 -15.27 4.79
C ALA A 39 19.72 -14.77 4.63
N ILE A 40 19.34 -13.65 5.27
CA ILE A 40 17.98 -13.11 5.17
C ILE A 40 17.64 -12.70 3.73
N GLN A 41 18.61 -12.14 2.99
CA GLN A 41 18.40 -11.75 1.60
C GLN A 41 18.21 -12.96 0.67
N LEU A 42 18.99 -14.03 0.88
CA LEU A 42 18.84 -15.28 0.15
C LEU A 42 17.51 -15.96 0.47
N ASP A 43 17.15 -16.08 1.75
CA ASP A 43 15.89 -16.68 2.18
C ASP A 43 14.68 -15.91 1.62
N PHE A 44 14.75 -14.58 1.61
CA PHE A 44 13.73 -13.74 0.99
C PHE A 44 13.58 -14.02 -0.51
N ALA A 45 14.68 -14.05 -1.26
CA ALA A 45 14.63 -14.32 -2.70
C ALA A 45 14.16 -15.74 -3.01
N ALA A 46 14.57 -16.71 -2.21
CA ALA A 46 14.12 -18.09 -2.33
C ALA A 46 12.60 -18.18 -2.11
N GLY A 47 12.07 -17.53 -1.07
CA GLY A 47 10.63 -17.48 -0.84
C GLY A 47 9.86 -16.83 -1.99
N ILE A 48 10.38 -15.73 -2.55
CA ILE A 48 9.76 -15.08 -3.71
C ILE A 48 9.81 -15.98 -4.96
N LYS A 49 10.89 -16.74 -5.17
CA LYS A 49 11.02 -17.72 -6.27
C LYS A 49 10.00 -18.83 -6.15
N GLU A 50 9.84 -19.39 -4.96
CA GLU A 50 8.85 -20.43 -4.68
C GLU A 50 7.44 -19.95 -5.02
N LEU A 51 7.04 -18.77 -4.53
CA LEU A 51 5.71 -18.19 -4.84
C LEU A 51 5.49 -17.98 -6.34
N ASP A 52 6.51 -17.55 -7.08
CA ASP A 52 6.40 -17.35 -8.54
C ASP A 52 6.25 -18.65 -9.30
N GLN A 53 7.03 -19.67 -8.93
CA GLN A 53 6.99 -20.98 -9.55
C GLN A 53 5.64 -21.65 -9.30
N GLU A 54 5.14 -21.60 -8.07
CA GLU A 54 3.79 -22.06 -7.74
C GLU A 54 2.72 -21.32 -8.54
N ASN A 55 2.86 -19.99 -8.69
CA ASN A 55 1.96 -19.21 -9.52
C ASN A 55 1.98 -19.59 -11.01
N ALA A 56 3.17 -19.80 -11.59
CA ALA A 56 3.31 -20.16 -12.99
C ALA A 56 2.81 -21.58 -13.27
N GLN A 57 3.08 -22.51 -12.37
CA GLN A 57 2.57 -23.88 -12.45
C GLN A 57 1.04 -23.93 -12.40
N GLU A 58 0.41 -23.14 -11.54
CA GLU A 58 -1.06 -23.05 -11.48
C GLU A 58 -1.68 -22.40 -12.73
N GLU A 59 -0.98 -21.46 -13.39
CA GLU A 59 -1.47 -20.77 -14.58
C GLU A 59 -1.37 -21.64 -15.86
N ASP A 60 -0.29 -22.42 -16.02
CA ASP A 60 -0.05 -23.26 -17.19
C ASP A 60 0.82 -24.48 -16.84
N GLU A 61 0.19 -25.50 -16.26
CA GLU A 61 0.87 -26.75 -15.84
C GLU A 61 1.54 -27.48 -17.02
N GLU A 62 0.97 -27.39 -18.23
CA GLU A 62 1.46 -28.13 -19.40
C GLU A 62 2.79 -27.58 -19.94
N ASN A 63 3.04 -26.28 -19.77
CA ASN A 63 4.24 -25.60 -20.29
C ASN A 63 5.17 -25.06 -19.20
N PHE A 64 4.91 -25.34 -17.93
CA PHE A 64 5.74 -24.87 -16.81
C PHE A 64 7.14 -25.52 -16.83
N ASP A 65 8.18 -24.68 -16.84
CA ASP A 65 9.58 -25.09 -16.70
C ASP A 65 10.14 -24.60 -15.36
N PRO A 66 10.47 -25.49 -14.41
CA PRO A 66 11.02 -25.11 -13.11
C PRO A 66 12.44 -24.55 -13.18
N ASP A 67 13.15 -24.76 -14.29
CA ASP A 67 14.51 -24.25 -14.51
C ASP A 67 14.51 -22.84 -15.16
N ASP A 68 13.36 -22.38 -15.68
CA ASP A 68 13.22 -21.02 -16.23
C ASP A 68 12.85 -20.02 -15.12
N ASP A 69 13.80 -19.16 -14.78
CA ASP A 69 13.60 -18.12 -13.76
C ASP A 69 12.75 -16.97 -14.32
N ILE A 70 11.54 -16.80 -13.76
CA ILE A 70 10.58 -15.75 -14.13
C ILE A 70 11.17 -14.33 -13.94
N ARG A 71 12.10 -14.19 -13.00
CA ARG A 71 12.83 -12.95 -12.73
C ARG A 71 14.22 -13.22 -12.15
N ASP A 72 15.06 -12.20 -12.16
CA ASP A 72 16.39 -12.26 -11.57
C ASP A 72 16.32 -12.27 -10.03
N TYR A 73 16.31 -13.47 -9.43
CA TYR A 73 16.24 -13.66 -7.99
C TYR A 73 17.49 -13.20 -7.25
N GLU A 74 18.64 -13.12 -7.92
CA GLU A 74 19.85 -12.56 -7.34
C GLU A 74 19.69 -11.05 -7.12
N ASN A 75 19.04 -10.36 -8.06
CA ASN A 75 18.62 -8.97 -7.90
C ASN A 75 17.49 -8.82 -6.87
N VAL A 76 16.55 -9.77 -6.76
CA VAL A 76 15.54 -9.78 -5.68
C VAL A 76 16.21 -9.83 -4.31
N ALA A 77 17.20 -10.71 -4.10
CA ALA A 77 17.93 -10.80 -2.84
C ALA A 77 18.60 -9.46 -2.49
N LYS A 78 19.30 -8.86 -3.45
CA LYS A 78 19.97 -7.56 -3.29
C LYS A 78 18.99 -6.40 -3.07
N SER A 79 17.74 -6.54 -3.50
CA SER A 79 16.70 -5.52 -3.37
C SER A 79 16.19 -5.35 -1.93
N LEU A 80 16.28 -6.39 -1.09
CA LEU A 80 15.85 -6.34 0.31
C LEU A 80 16.92 -5.66 1.18
N PRO A 81 16.67 -4.48 1.75
CA PRO A 81 17.61 -3.81 2.60
C PRO A 81 17.54 -4.37 4.02
N VAL A 82 18.62 -5.03 4.47
CA VAL A 82 18.72 -5.60 5.81
C VAL A 82 19.69 -4.79 6.67
N PHE A 83 19.21 -4.33 7.83
CA PHE A 83 20.00 -3.53 8.78
C PHE A 83 20.17 -4.28 10.11
N CYS A 84 21.41 -4.60 10.47
CA CYS A 84 21.74 -5.25 11.74
C CYS A 84 21.98 -4.19 12.82
N VAL A 85 20.89 -3.67 13.37
CA VAL A 85 20.95 -2.48 14.23
C VAL A 85 21.30 -2.76 15.69
N SER A 86 21.99 -1.80 16.32
CA SER A 86 22.21 -1.79 17.78
C SER A 86 21.78 -0.45 18.37
N SER A 87 20.52 -0.38 18.82
CA SER A 87 19.96 0.84 19.42
C SER A 87 20.75 1.29 20.65
N ARG A 88 21.20 0.34 21.49
CA ARG A 88 21.98 0.66 22.70
C ARG A 88 23.33 1.27 22.37
N ALA A 89 24.08 0.68 21.42
CA ALA A 89 25.36 1.20 20.99
C ALA A 89 25.21 2.61 20.39
N TYR A 90 24.19 2.79 19.55
CA TYR A 90 23.92 4.08 18.92
C TYR A 90 23.61 5.17 19.96
N GLN A 91 22.74 4.90 20.94
CA GLN A 91 22.39 5.88 21.98
C GLN A 91 23.59 6.22 22.88
N LYS A 92 24.47 5.23 23.15
CA LYS A 92 25.70 5.44 23.92
C LYS A 92 26.70 6.30 23.15
N LEU A 93 26.98 5.97 21.88
CA LEU A 93 27.88 6.73 21.00
C LEU A 93 27.34 8.13 20.69
N SER A 94 26.02 8.32 20.73
CA SER A 94 25.35 9.62 20.62
C SER A 94 25.32 10.42 21.93
N GLY A 95 25.98 9.95 23.00
CA GLY A 95 26.16 10.70 24.25
C GLY A 95 24.98 10.68 25.23
N ARG A 96 23.94 9.85 25.02
CA ARG A 96 22.70 9.86 25.83
C ARG A 96 22.74 8.92 27.05
N MET A 97 23.45 7.79 26.97
CA MET A 97 23.54 6.78 28.05
C MET A 97 24.83 6.91 28.89
N GLN A 98 25.13 8.10 29.40
CA GLN A 98 26.45 8.37 30.00
C GLN A 98 26.77 7.51 31.23
N ARG A 99 25.76 7.13 32.02
CA ARG A 99 25.91 6.33 33.25
C ARG A 99 26.02 4.81 33.02
N ASP A 100 25.68 4.33 31.82
CA ASP A 100 25.75 2.91 31.47
C ASP A 100 27.17 2.46 31.14
N ASN A 101 27.44 1.15 31.23
CA ASN A 101 28.69 0.58 30.71
C ASN A 101 28.82 0.80 29.19
N ASN A 102 30.06 0.90 28.71
CA ASN A 102 30.33 0.98 27.27
C ASN A 102 29.85 -0.30 26.58
N VAL A 103 29.30 -0.15 25.38
CA VAL A 103 28.94 -1.30 24.53
C VAL A 103 30.18 -1.69 23.73
N PRO A 104 30.83 -2.83 24.01
CA PRO A 104 32.05 -3.21 23.32
C PRO A 104 31.78 -3.56 21.86
N GLY A 105 32.76 -3.29 20.99
CA GLY A 105 32.74 -3.70 19.58
C GLY A 105 32.17 -2.68 18.59
N PHE A 106 31.60 -1.56 19.04
CA PHE A 106 31.19 -0.45 18.17
C PHE A 106 32.10 0.77 18.39
N ARG A 107 32.70 1.28 17.31
CA ARG A 107 33.67 2.37 17.29
C ARG A 107 33.03 3.68 16.82
N THR A 108 32.10 3.59 15.88
CA THR A 108 31.42 4.75 15.30
C THR A 108 29.91 4.52 15.26
N THR A 109 29.14 5.61 15.09
CA THR A 109 27.69 5.54 14.98
C THR A 109 27.23 4.75 13.76
N GLU A 110 28.03 4.74 12.70
CA GLU A 110 27.74 4.07 11.42
C GLU A 110 27.78 2.55 11.56
N GLU A 111 28.65 2.00 12.40
CA GLU A 111 28.74 0.56 12.68
C GLU A 111 27.47 0.01 13.37
N THR A 112 26.63 0.88 13.93
CA THR A 112 25.36 0.50 14.56
C THR A 112 24.20 0.37 13.58
N GLU A 113 24.41 0.78 12.32
CA GLU A 113 23.45 0.78 11.21
C GLU A 113 22.16 1.60 11.40
N ILE A 114 21.96 2.24 12.55
CA ILE A 114 20.85 3.15 12.82
C ILE A 114 20.85 4.36 11.85
N PRO A 115 21.99 5.01 11.53
CA PRO A 115 22.01 6.08 10.53
C PRO A 115 21.54 5.64 9.13
N GLN A 116 21.97 4.46 8.69
CA GLN A 116 21.62 3.86 7.41
C GLN A 116 20.14 3.48 7.37
N LEU A 117 19.62 2.87 8.44
CA LEU A 117 18.18 2.62 8.61
C LEU A 117 17.39 3.93 8.51
N LYS A 118 17.81 4.99 9.20
CA LYS A 118 17.15 6.31 9.12
C LYS A 118 17.17 6.89 7.70
N ALA A 119 18.29 6.79 7.00
CA ALA A 119 18.41 7.23 5.60
C ALA A 119 17.47 6.43 4.69
N HIS A 120 17.39 5.12 4.90
CA HIS A 120 16.48 4.24 4.18
C HIS A 120 15.00 4.60 4.44
N CYS A 121 14.60 4.80 5.70
CA CYS A 121 13.24 5.24 6.04
C CYS A 121 12.88 6.57 5.36
N LYS A 122 13.82 7.52 5.26
CA LYS A 122 13.60 8.76 4.51
C LYS A 122 13.41 8.49 3.03
N LYS A 123 14.28 7.65 2.44
CA LYS A 123 14.23 7.28 1.02
C LYS A 123 12.90 6.61 0.64
N LEU A 124 12.35 5.75 1.50
CA LEU A 124 11.04 5.13 1.29
C LEU A 124 9.92 6.15 1.07
N THR A 125 10.03 7.35 1.66
CA THR A 125 9.02 8.41 1.50
C THR A 125 9.21 9.26 0.24
N GLU A 126 10.36 9.18 -0.45
CA GLU A 126 10.66 10.06 -1.59
C GLU A 126 9.71 9.84 -2.76
N GLY A 127 9.39 8.58 -3.08
CA GLY A 127 8.46 8.23 -4.15
C GLY A 127 7.07 8.83 -3.93
N SER A 128 6.48 8.57 -2.76
CA SER A 128 5.17 9.11 -2.38
C SER A 128 5.18 10.65 -2.33
N ARG A 129 6.25 11.27 -1.78
CA ARG A 129 6.40 12.73 -1.78
C ARG A 129 6.46 13.31 -3.19
N ALA A 130 7.22 12.70 -4.09
CA ALA A 130 7.32 13.15 -5.48
C ALA A 130 5.97 13.02 -6.21
N THR A 131 5.23 11.92 -5.99
CA THR A 131 3.88 11.72 -6.53
C THR A 131 2.91 12.78 -6.00
N ASN A 132 2.93 13.07 -4.69
CA ASN A 132 2.10 14.12 -4.10
C ASN A 132 2.44 15.50 -4.66
N CYS A 133 3.72 15.82 -4.87
CA CYS A 133 4.13 17.07 -5.51
C CYS A 133 3.64 17.16 -6.97
N ARG A 134 3.75 16.07 -7.76
CA ARG A 134 3.21 16.03 -9.13
C ARG A 134 1.71 16.25 -9.15
N ARG A 135 0.96 15.57 -8.28
CA ARG A 135 -0.50 15.75 -8.14
C ARG A 135 -0.86 17.21 -7.86
N PHE A 136 -0.20 17.83 -6.88
CA PHE A 136 -0.41 19.25 -6.57
C PHE A 136 -0.13 20.17 -7.76
N LEU A 137 0.97 19.94 -8.50
CA LEU A 137 1.29 20.73 -9.68
C LEU A 137 0.27 20.54 -10.81
N THR A 138 -0.24 19.34 -11.01
CA THR A 138 -1.33 19.06 -11.96
C THR A 138 -2.60 19.80 -11.56
N ASP A 139 -3.03 19.73 -10.30
CA ASP A 139 -4.24 20.40 -9.80
C ASP A 139 -4.10 21.94 -9.90
N LEU A 140 -2.92 22.48 -9.59
CA LEU A 140 -2.61 23.90 -9.76
C LEU A 140 -2.64 24.31 -11.23
N SER A 141 -2.02 23.51 -12.12
CA SER A 141 -2.04 23.79 -13.56
C SER A 141 -3.46 23.73 -14.11
N GLN A 142 -4.27 22.77 -13.66
CA GLN A 142 -5.67 22.64 -14.06
C GLN A 142 -6.44 23.91 -13.66
N THR A 143 -6.26 24.38 -12.42
CA THR A 143 -6.92 25.59 -11.91
C THR A 143 -6.52 26.83 -12.71
N LEU A 144 -5.23 27.02 -12.94
CA LEU A 144 -4.72 28.17 -13.70
C LEU A 144 -5.20 28.16 -15.15
N ASN A 145 -5.25 26.99 -15.78
CA ASN A 145 -5.77 26.85 -17.14
C ASN A 145 -7.29 27.11 -17.20
N SER A 146 -8.08 26.64 -16.23
CA SER A 146 -9.50 26.98 -16.14
C SER A 146 -9.71 28.49 -16.00
N LEU A 147 -8.89 29.15 -15.18
CA LEU A 147 -8.91 30.61 -15.03
C LEU A 147 -8.51 31.32 -16.32
N ALA A 148 -7.53 30.80 -17.05
CA ALA A 148 -7.14 31.34 -18.36
C ALA A 148 -8.28 31.24 -19.37
N ILE A 149 -8.93 30.06 -19.45
CA ILE A 149 -10.09 29.83 -20.34
C ILE A 149 -11.20 30.82 -20.00
N TRP A 150 -11.51 30.98 -18.71
CA TRP A 150 -12.51 31.94 -18.25
C TRP A 150 -12.11 33.38 -18.60
N ALA A 151 -10.90 33.81 -18.26
CA ALA A 151 -10.43 35.18 -18.48
C ALA A 151 -10.29 35.55 -19.96
N SER A 152 -10.10 34.56 -20.84
CA SER A 152 -10.01 34.75 -22.29
C SER A 152 -11.35 35.07 -22.97
N ASP A 153 -12.47 34.86 -22.27
CA ASP A 153 -13.80 35.26 -22.73
C ASP A 153 -14.02 36.76 -22.43
N ASP A 154 -13.94 37.59 -23.47
CA ASP A 154 -14.09 39.05 -23.44
C ASP A 154 -15.56 39.50 -23.53
N GLY A 155 -16.52 38.56 -23.46
CA GLY A 155 -17.94 38.83 -23.65
C GLY A 155 -18.36 39.00 -25.11
N ALA A 156 -17.42 38.90 -26.06
CA ALA A 156 -17.69 38.79 -27.49
C ALA A 156 -17.77 37.33 -27.95
N GLY A 157 -18.23 36.44 -27.04
CA GLY A 157 -18.36 35.01 -27.26
C GLY A 157 -18.80 34.72 -28.69
N LEU A 158 -18.11 33.77 -29.34
CA LEU A 158 -18.22 33.41 -30.75
C LEU A 158 -19.39 34.12 -31.45
N HIS A 159 -19.13 35.17 -32.24
CA HIS A 159 -20.13 35.96 -32.97
C HIS A 159 -20.98 35.07 -33.90
N LEU A 160 -21.88 34.31 -33.31
CA LEU A 160 -22.79 33.36 -33.91
C LEU A 160 -24.18 33.94 -33.72
N PRO A 161 -25.03 33.88 -34.76
CA PRO A 161 -26.45 34.10 -34.58
C PRO A 161 -26.96 33.21 -33.45
N SER A 162 -27.86 33.75 -32.60
CA SER A 162 -28.43 33.08 -31.43
C SER A 162 -28.83 31.62 -31.69
N ASP A 163 -29.40 31.34 -32.87
CA ASP A 163 -29.85 30.00 -33.29
C ASP A 163 -28.68 29.01 -33.48
N LYS A 164 -27.55 29.47 -34.03
CA LYS A 164 -26.35 28.62 -34.19
C LYS A 164 -25.65 28.40 -32.85
N LEU A 165 -25.58 29.43 -32.00
CA LEU A 165 -25.05 29.31 -30.64
C LEU A 165 -25.86 28.30 -29.82
N GLN A 166 -27.19 28.36 -29.90
CA GLN A 166 -28.08 27.43 -29.22
C GLN A 166 -27.92 25.99 -29.75
N ALA A 167 -27.70 25.82 -31.05
CA ALA A 167 -27.43 24.50 -31.64
C ALA A 167 -26.11 23.90 -31.12
N GLU A 168 -25.03 24.68 -31.04
CA GLU A 168 -23.75 24.21 -30.50
C GLU A 168 -23.81 23.95 -29.00
N ALA A 169 -24.54 24.78 -28.23
CA ALA A 169 -24.79 24.54 -26.81
C ALA A 169 -25.54 23.21 -26.55
N ARG A 170 -26.58 22.92 -27.36
CA ARG A 170 -27.32 21.65 -27.28
C ARG A 170 -26.42 20.46 -27.66
N PHE A 171 -25.63 20.60 -28.72
CA PHE A 171 -24.68 19.56 -29.14
C PHE A 171 -23.66 19.26 -28.02
N LEU A 172 -23.05 20.30 -27.45
CA LEU A 172 -22.08 20.17 -26.37
C LEU A 172 -22.71 19.53 -25.14
N LYS A 173 -23.88 19.99 -24.70
CA LYS A 173 -24.60 19.40 -23.56
C LYS A 173 -24.86 17.91 -23.76
N ASN A 174 -25.35 17.52 -24.94
CA ASN A 174 -25.58 16.11 -25.27
C ASN A 174 -24.28 15.29 -25.26
N ARG A 175 -23.14 15.89 -25.61
CA ARG A 175 -21.84 15.21 -25.56
C ARG A 175 -21.27 15.12 -24.16
N LEU A 176 -21.46 16.13 -23.32
CA LEU A 176 -21.09 16.11 -21.91
C LEU A 176 -21.91 15.09 -21.12
N GLN A 177 -23.20 14.90 -21.44
CA GLN A 177 -24.02 13.83 -20.85
C GLN A 177 -23.56 12.43 -21.27
N LYS A 178 -23.12 12.26 -22.53
CA LYS A 178 -22.54 10.99 -22.98
C LYS A 178 -21.18 10.72 -22.35
N LEU A 179 -20.39 11.76 -22.12
CA LEU A 179 -19.13 11.68 -21.39
C LEU A 179 -19.40 11.20 -19.96
N ASP A 180 -20.34 11.82 -19.26
CA ASP A 180 -20.77 11.46 -17.91
C ASP A 180 -21.08 9.95 -17.80
N GLY A 181 -22.04 9.47 -18.60
CA GLY A 181 -22.43 8.05 -18.57
C GLY A 181 -21.30 7.09 -19.00
N ALA A 182 -20.36 7.52 -19.84
CA ALA A 182 -19.20 6.69 -20.21
C ALA A 182 -18.17 6.61 -19.07
N LEU A 183 -18.00 7.69 -18.30
CA LEU A 183 -17.15 7.72 -17.13
C LEU A 183 -17.75 6.85 -16.00
N ASP A 184 -19.05 6.97 -15.74
CA ASP A 184 -19.77 6.13 -14.77
C ASP A 184 -19.68 4.65 -15.14
N GLN A 185 -19.91 4.32 -16.42
CA GLN A 185 -19.77 2.94 -16.88
C GLN A 185 -18.34 2.41 -16.70
N SER A 186 -17.32 3.26 -16.91
CA SER A 186 -15.92 2.90 -16.67
C SER A 186 -15.63 2.60 -15.20
N LEU A 187 -16.24 3.38 -14.29
CA LEU A 187 -16.17 3.17 -12.84
C LEU A 187 -16.82 1.84 -12.42
N ASP A 188 -18.03 1.58 -12.88
CA ASP A 188 -18.79 0.36 -12.56
C ASP A 188 -18.06 -0.91 -13.05
N GLU A 189 -17.53 -0.87 -14.28
CA GLU A 189 -16.73 -1.96 -14.83
C GLU A 189 -15.45 -2.19 -14.01
N CYS A 190 -14.73 -1.13 -13.62
CA CYS A 190 -13.55 -1.26 -12.78
C CYS A 190 -13.88 -1.89 -11.41
N LEU A 191 -14.97 -1.46 -10.75
CA LEU A 191 -15.38 -2.06 -9.48
C LEU A 191 -15.77 -3.53 -9.65
N LYS A 192 -16.47 -3.85 -10.74
CA LYS A 192 -16.83 -5.22 -11.08
C LYS A 192 -15.58 -6.09 -11.24
N ASP A 193 -14.57 -5.60 -11.97
CA ASP A 193 -13.33 -6.33 -12.21
C ASP A 193 -12.51 -6.52 -10.92
N ILE A 194 -12.44 -5.51 -10.05
CA ILE A 194 -11.81 -5.62 -8.72
C ILE A 194 -12.51 -6.71 -7.89
N LYS A 195 -13.85 -6.68 -7.84
CA LYS A 195 -14.63 -7.67 -7.07
C LYS A 195 -14.51 -9.08 -7.64
N ALA A 196 -14.57 -9.23 -8.96
CA ALA A 196 -14.38 -10.51 -9.63
C ALA A 196 -12.98 -11.07 -9.34
N THR A 197 -11.95 -10.24 -9.43
CA THR A 197 -10.57 -10.63 -9.10
C THR A 197 -10.46 -11.17 -7.67
N LEU A 198 -11.07 -10.50 -6.69
CA LEU A 198 -11.09 -10.97 -5.30
C LEU A 198 -11.92 -12.24 -5.12
N ALA A 199 -13.08 -12.33 -5.79
CA ALA A 199 -13.93 -13.51 -5.72
C ALA A 199 -13.23 -14.76 -6.25
N ASP A 200 -12.62 -14.65 -7.43
CA ASP A 200 -12.03 -15.78 -8.14
C ASP A 200 -10.73 -16.27 -7.49
N ASN A 201 -9.94 -15.36 -6.90
CA ASN A 201 -8.61 -15.70 -6.40
C ASN A 201 -8.53 -15.79 -4.87
N ILE A 202 -9.45 -15.15 -4.13
CA ILE A 202 -9.41 -15.17 -2.66
C ILE A 202 -10.64 -15.87 -2.11
N PHE A 203 -11.85 -15.34 -2.38
CA PHE A 203 -13.06 -15.82 -1.71
C PHE A 203 -13.44 -17.25 -2.12
N GLY A 204 -13.21 -17.61 -3.39
CA GLY A 204 -13.44 -18.96 -3.90
C GLY A 204 -12.59 -20.03 -3.20
N ASN A 205 -11.45 -19.66 -2.62
CA ASN A 205 -10.54 -20.58 -1.92
C ASN A 205 -10.91 -20.79 -0.44
N PHE A 206 -11.71 -19.90 0.15
CA PHE A 206 -12.04 -19.98 1.58
C PHE A 206 -12.68 -21.31 2.01
N PRO A 207 -13.66 -21.89 1.29
CA PRO A 207 -14.28 -23.15 1.73
C PRO A 207 -13.28 -24.30 1.85
N ALA A 208 -12.34 -24.42 0.91
CA ALA A 208 -11.32 -25.46 0.92
C ALA A 208 -10.32 -25.26 2.06
N LEU A 209 -9.88 -24.01 2.26
CA LEU A 209 -8.91 -23.66 3.29
C LEU A 209 -9.48 -23.74 4.71
N VAL A 210 -10.73 -23.36 4.90
CA VAL A 210 -11.45 -23.53 6.18
C VAL A 210 -11.53 -25.01 6.54
N LYS A 211 -11.87 -25.86 5.57
CA LYS A 211 -11.91 -27.32 5.77
C LYS A 211 -10.53 -27.86 6.14
N GLN A 212 -9.49 -27.48 5.40
CA GLN A 212 -8.12 -27.89 5.69
C GLN A 212 -7.69 -27.47 7.10
N ALA A 213 -7.90 -26.20 7.47
CA ALA A 213 -7.54 -25.70 8.79
C ALA A 213 -8.29 -26.43 9.90
N ALA A 214 -9.57 -26.76 9.70
CA ALA A 214 -10.35 -27.55 10.65
C ALA A 214 -9.84 -28.99 10.78
N ASP A 215 -9.46 -29.64 9.67
CA ASP A 215 -8.89 -30.99 9.70
C ASP A 215 -7.55 -31.03 10.46
N GLU A 216 -6.72 -29.98 10.33
CA GLU A 216 -5.42 -29.87 11.00
C GLU A 216 -5.51 -29.36 12.45
N ALA A 217 -6.53 -28.57 12.81
CA ALA A 217 -6.63 -27.86 14.08
C ALA A 217 -6.53 -28.77 15.32
N ASN A 218 -7.14 -29.96 15.27
CA ASN A 218 -7.09 -30.91 16.38
C ASN A 218 -5.66 -31.41 16.63
N SER A 219 -4.92 -31.74 15.57
CA SER A 219 -3.52 -32.15 15.70
C SER A 219 -2.64 -31.01 16.23
N THR A 220 -2.87 -29.78 15.77
CA THR A 220 -2.17 -28.59 16.25
C THR A 220 -2.39 -28.37 17.74
N ALA A 221 -3.65 -28.42 18.21
CA ALA A 221 -4.00 -28.24 19.61
C ALA A 221 -3.42 -29.35 20.52
N VAL A 222 -3.44 -30.60 20.05
CA VAL A 222 -2.83 -31.74 20.75
C VAL A 222 -1.31 -31.54 20.92
N ASN A 223 -0.64 -31.09 19.86
CA ASN A 223 0.82 -30.91 19.85
C ASN A 223 1.28 -29.83 20.84
N TRP A 224 0.48 -28.80 21.11
CA TRP A 224 0.81 -27.80 22.14
C TRP A 224 1.05 -28.42 23.52
N GLY A 225 0.38 -29.54 23.81
CA GLY A 225 0.44 -30.23 25.08
C GLY A 225 1.36 -31.46 25.13
N ASP A 226 2.05 -31.77 24.02
CA ASP A 226 2.92 -32.93 23.87
C ASP A 226 4.39 -32.52 23.78
N ARG A 227 5.17 -32.86 24.81
CA ARG A 227 6.60 -32.54 24.89
C ARG A 227 7.44 -33.24 23.82
N THR A 228 6.99 -34.37 23.29
CA THR A 228 7.70 -35.12 22.26
C THR A 228 7.52 -34.51 20.86
N ALA A 229 6.43 -33.77 20.66
CA ALA A 229 6.12 -33.02 19.44
C ALA A 229 6.55 -31.54 19.53
N GLY A 230 7.40 -31.16 20.50
CA GLY A 230 7.85 -29.78 20.69
C GLY A 230 6.88 -28.87 21.48
N GLY A 231 5.84 -29.44 22.08
CA GLY A 231 4.84 -28.73 22.88
C GLY A 231 5.38 -28.12 24.18
N TYR A 232 4.53 -27.34 24.84
CA TYR A 232 4.91 -26.49 25.96
C TYR A 232 4.91 -27.23 27.31
N TYR A 233 5.80 -26.81 28.21
CA TYR A 233 5.70 -27.18 29.63
C TYR A 233 4.45 -26.55 30.25
N TRP A 234 3.82 -27.20 31.23
CA TRP A 234 2.50 -26.80 31.75
C TRP A 234 2.42 -25.34 32.20
N SER A 235 3.50 -24.79 32.80
CA SER A 235 3.52 -23.41 33.26
C SER A 235 3.58 -22.42 32.09
N THR A 236 4.28 -22.77 31.01
CA THR A 236 4.35 -21.99 29.76
C THR A 236 3.03 -22.05 29.01
N TYR A 237 2.44 -23.25 28.86
CA TYR A 237 1.11 -23.43 28.29
C TYR A 237 0.07 -22.57 29.03
N LYS A 238 0.11 -22.58 30.36
CA LYS A 238 -0.79 -21.76 31.18
C LYS A 238 -0.53 -20.26 31.02
N ALA A 239 0.73 -19.85 30.86
CA ALA A 239 1.09 -18.47 30.59
C ALA A 239 0.59 -17.99 29.22
N LEU A 240 0.65 -18.85 28.19
CA LEU A 240 0.05 -18.62 26.88
C LEU A 240 -1.46 -18.40 26.99
N CYS A 241 -2.17 -19.31 27.67
CA CYS A 241 -3.61 -19.18 27.89
C CYS A 241 -3.97 -17.87 28.63
N ARG A 242 -3.22 -17.49 29.67
CA ARG A 242 -3.42 -16.22 30.40
C ARG A 242 -3.23 -14.96 29.54
N ARG A 243 -2.56 -15.09 28.39
CA ARG A 243 -2.28 -13.99 27.46
C ARG A 243 -2.98 -14.20 26.12
N ASN A 244 -4.12 -14.90 26.12
CA ASN A 244 -4.95 -15.13 24.94
C ASN A 244 -4.19 -15.77 23.77
N GLY A 245 -3.30 -16.70 24.07
CA GLY A 245 -2.52 -17.44 23.08
C GLY A 245 -1.23 -16.76 22.64
N ILE A 246 -0.90 -15.55 23.11
CA ILE A 246 0.28 -14.81 22.69
C ILE A 246 1.29 -14.68 23.83
N TYR A 247 2.48 -15.25 23.67
CA TYR A 247 3.55 -15.18 24.66
C TYR A 247 4.92 -15.06 24.00
N SER A 248 5.71 -14.06 24.38
CA SER A 248 7.12 -14.00 23.99
C SER A 248 8.01 -14.44 25.14
N ASP A 249 8.74 -15.54 24.93
CA ASP A 249 9.84 -15.93 25.81
C ASP A 249 11.14 -15.32 25.26
N GLY A 250 11.99 -14.77 26.14
CA GLY A 250 13.29 -14.23 25.75
C GLY A 250 14.24 -15.29 25.17
N SER A 251 13.96 -16.58 25.37
CA SER A 251 14.76 -17.70 24.87
C SER A 251 14.14 -18.49 23.71
N ALA A 252 12.80 -18.59 23.66
CA ALA A 252 12.07 -19.38 22.66
C ALA A 252 11.33 -18.53 21.60
N GLY A 253 11.49 -17.20 21.62
CA GLY A 253 10.87 -16.29 20.65
C GLY A 253 9.38 -16.02 20.92
N PRO A 254 8.72 -15.24 20.04
CA PRO A 254 7.29 -15.04 20.08
C PRO A 254 6.55 -16.34 19.73
N GLN A 255 5.56 -16.69 20.55
CA GLN A 255 4.67 -17.83 20.38
C GLN A 255 3.25 -17.30 20.26
N ASP A 256 2.56 -17.69 19.20
CA ASP A 256 1.17 -17.33 18.94
C ASP A 256 0.37 -18.58 18.56
N LEU A 257 -0.48 -19.04 19.49
CA LEU A 257 -1.35 -20.21 19.29
C LEU A 257 -2.45 -19.92 18.25
N ASN A 258 -2.88 -18.67 18.14
CA ASN A 258 -3.91 -18.27 17.19
C ASN A 258 -3.33 -18.30 15.76
N GLU A 259 -2.10 -17.82 15.59
CA GLU A 259 -1.36 -17.90 14.32
C GLU A 259 -1.12 -19.36 13.90
N GLN A 260 -0.78 -20.24 14.84
CA GLN A 260 -0.59 -21.67 14.54
C GLN A 260 -1.86 -22.34 14.01
N LEU A 261 -3.04 -21.92 14.46
CA LEU A 261 -4.32 -22.42 13.95
C LEU A 261 -4.71 -21.78 12.61
N THR A 262 -4.37 -20.51 12.37
CA THR A 262 -4.68 -19.84 11.10
C THR A 262 -3.63 -20.10 10.01
N ALA A 263 -2.47 -20.65 10.35
CA ALA A 263 -1.38 -20.92 9.43
C ALA A 263 -1.79 -21.67 8.15
N PRO A 264 -2.66 -22.71 8.18
CA PRO A 264 -3.09 -23.39 6.96
C PRO A 264 -3.83 -22.44 5.98
N ILE A 265 -4.66 -21.53 6.52
CA ILE A 265 -5.38 -20.53 5.72
C ILE A 265 -4.41 -19.50 5.16
N ILE A 266 -3.53 -18.94 6.00
CA ILE A 266 -2.59 -17.89 5.60
C ILE A 266 -1.62 -18.41 4.53
N LYS A 267 -1.08 -19.61 4.73
CA LYS A 267 -0.16 -20.25 3.77
C LYS A 267 -0.87 -20.58 2.46
N GLY A 268 -2.04 -21.23 2.53
CA GLY A 268 -2.80 -21.58 1.32
C GLY A 268 -3.32 -20.37 0.54
N LEU A 269 -3.45 -19.20 1.17
CA LEU A 269 -3.77 -17.95 0.47
C LEU A 269 -2.55 -17.19 -0.02
N GLY A 270 -1.33 -17.47 0.45
CA GLY A 270 -0.14 -16.64 0.23
C GLY A 270 0.06 -16.26 -1.24
N ASN A 271 0.08 -17.26 -2.12
CA ASN A 271 0.23 -17.09 -3.57
C ASN A 271 -0.88 -16.24 -4.19
N ASN A 272 -2.12 -16.64 -3.94
CA ASN A 272 -3.28 -15.96 -4.50
C ASN A 272 -3.40 -14.52 -3.99
N TRP A 273 -3.01 -14.28 -2.74
CA TRP A 273 -2.98 -12.96 -2.13
C TRP A 273 -1.97 -12.06 -2.83
N GLU A 274 -0.72 -12.51 -2.99
CA GLU A 274 0.32 -11.78 -3.73
C GLU A 274 -0.15 -11.50 -5.16
N ARG A 275 -0.62 -12.53 -5.87
CA ARG A 275 -1.09 -12.44 -7.26
C ARG A 275 -2.17 -11.35 -7.42
N VAL A 276 -3.11 -11.29 -6.49
CA VAL A 276 -4.20 -10.30 -6.53
C VAL A 276 -3.67 -8.89 -6.27
N PHE A 277 -2.95 -8.68 -5.17
CA PHE A 277 -2.61 -7.33 -4.71
C PHE A 277 -1.38 -6.74 -5.41
N ALA A 278 -0.39 -7.55 -5.75
CA ALA A 278 0.83 -7.10 -6.41
C ALA A 278 0.69 -7.02 -7.94
N ARG A 279 -0.18 -7.85 -8.55
CA ARG A 279 -0.28 -7.97 -10.01
C ARG A 279 -1.67 -7.61 -10.56
N LYS A 280 -2.71 -8.38 -10.22
CA LYS A 280 -4.04 -8.26 -10.89
C LYS A 280 -4.74 -6.92 -10.62
N LEU A 281 -4.84 -6.49 -9.36
CA LEU A 281 -5.52 -5.23 -9.02
C LEU A 281 -4.81 -3.98 -9.59
N PRO A 282 -3.47 -3.86 -9.53
CA PRO A 282 -2.77 -2.79 -10.24
C PRO A 282 -3.06 -2.74 -11.74
N ILE A 283 -3.17 -3.89 -12.41
CA ILE A 283 -3.53 -3.96 -13.84
C ILE A 283 -4.94 -3.45 -14.09
N VAL A 284 -5.92 -3.83 -13.24
CA VAL A 284 -7.30 -3.35 -13.34
C VAL A 284 -7.36 -1.82 -13.20
N LEU A 285 -6.67 -1.25 -12.20
CA LEU A 285 -6.61 0.20 -12.01
C LEU A 285 -5.93 0.93 -13.18
N ALA A 286 -4.83 0.38 -13.70
CA ALA A 286 -4.15 0.94 -14.86
C ALA A 286 -5.04 0.90 -16.12
N SER A 287 -5.84 -0.17 -16.28
CA SER A 287 -6.83 -0.30 -17.35
C SER A 287 -7.91 0.78 -17.25
N PHE A 288 -8.44 1.03 -16.04
CA PHE A 288 -9.39 2.12 -15.78
C PHE A 288 -8.81 3.48 -16.20
N SER A 289 -7.57 3.81 -15.81
CA SER A 289 -6.93 5.06 -16.21
C SER A 289 -6.81 5.19 -17.74
N ARG A 290 -6.36 4.12 -18.41
CA ARG A 290 -6.23 4.07 -19.87
C ARG A 290 -7.57 4.22 -20.58
N LYS A 291 -8.62 3.55 -20.08
CA LYS A 291 -9.98 3.63 -20.63
C LYS A 291 -10.52 5.05 -20.53
N ASN A 292 -10.42 5.69 -19.36
CA ASN A 292 -10.86 7.07 -19.17
C ASN A 292 -10.09 8.05 -20.05
N LYS A 293 -8.77 7.92 -20.19
CA LYS A 293 -8.00 8.69 -21.17
C LYS A 293 -8.56 8.55 -22.59
N GLY A 294 -8.91 7.33 -23.01
CA GLY A 294 -9.55 7.08 -24.30
C GLY A 294 -10.90 7.79 -24.44
N ILE A 295 -11.74 7.76 -23.40
CA ILE A 295 -13.03 8.45 -23.33
C ILE A 295 -12.83 9.97 -23.50
N LEU A 296 -11.92 10.56 -22.73
CA LEU A 296 -11.63 12.00 -22.77
C LEU A 296 -11.13 12.45 -24.15
N LEU A 297 -10.20 11.70 -24.74
CA LEU A 297 -9.66 11.98 -26.07
C LEU A 297 -10.73 11.86 -27.16
N SER A 298 -11.62 10.87 -27.06
CA SER A 298 -12.72 10.71 -28.01
C SER A 298 -13.67 11.90 -27.94
N PHE A 299 -14.08 12.29 -26.72
CA PHE A 299 -14.92 13.46 -26.49
C PHE A 299 -14.28 14.72 -27.09
N HIS A 300 -13.03 15.03 -26.75
CA HIS A 300 -12.34 16.21 -27.27
C HIS A 300 -12.24 16.21 -28.80
N ARG A 301 -11.96 15.05 -29.41
CA ARG A 301 -11.86 14.90 -30.87
C ARG A 301 -13.19 15.21 -31.56
N GLU A 302 -14.31 14.76 -30.99
CA GLU A 302 -15.65 15.06 -31.52
C GLU A 302 -15.97 16.55 -31.47
N ILE A 303 -15.68 17.20 -30.33
CA ILE A 303 -15.85 18.64 -30.15
C ILE A 303 -14.97 19.42 -31.14
N LYS A 304 -13.67 19.11 -31.21
CA LYS A 304 -12.73 19.75 -32.13
C LYS A 304 -13.18 19.63 -33.58
N LYS A 305 -13.62 18.45 -34.02
CA LYS A 305 -14.12 18.22 -35.38
C LYS A 305 -15.35 19.06 -35.70
N ARG A 306 -16.25 19.26 -34.73
CA ARG A 306 -17.45 20.10 -34.89
C ARG A 306 -17.07 21.58 -34.98
N ILE A 307 -16.26 22.08 -34.05
CA ILE A 307 -15.90 23.49 -33.95
C ILE A 307 -15.08 23.96 -35.17
N LEU A 308 -14.12 23.15 -35.63
CA LEU A 308 -13.33 23.47 -36.84
C LEU A 308 -14.21 23.58 -38.11
N LYS A 309 -15.28 22.79 -38.22
CA LYS A 309 -16.22 22.88 -39.35
C LYS A 309 -17.04 24.17 -39.35
N VAL A 310 -17.30 24.72 -38.17
CA VAL A 310 -18.06 25.97 -38.02
C VAL A 310 -17.12 27.19 -38.14
N GLY A 311 -15.80 26.98 -38.17
CA GLY A 311 -14.80 28.03 -38.41
C GLY A 311 -14.44 28.84 -37.16
N LEU A 312 -14.56 28.25 -35.97
CA LEU A 312 -14.54 28.97 -34.69
C LEU A 312 -13.27 28.67 -33.86
N GLY A 313 -12.78 29.69 -33.14
CA GLY A 313 -12.10 29.55 -31.85
C GLY A 313 -10.88 28.61 -31.77
N VAL A 314 -9.89 28.75 -32.65
CA VAL A 314 -8.66 27.91 -32.65
C VAL A 314 -7.88 28.04 -31.33
N THR A 315 -7.84 29.25 -30.74
CA THR A 315 -7.16 29.51 -29.47
C THR A 315 -7.82 28.80 -28.30
N SER A 316 -9.15 28.90 -28.16
CA SER A 316 -9.90 28.20 -27.10
C SER A 316 -9.79 26.67 -27.22
N LEU A 317 -9.76 26.14 -28.44
CA LEU A 317 -9.51 24.72 -28.70
C LEU A 317 -8.10 24.28 -28.27
N ALA A 318 -7.08 25.11 -28.50
CA ALA A 318 -5.73 24.82 -28.06
C ALA A 318 -5.62 24.81 -26.52
N MET A 319 -6.26 25.77 -25.85
CA MET A 319 -6.34 25.83 -24.38
C MET A 319 -7.06 24.60 -23.80
N LEU A 320 -8.19 24.21 -24.38
CA LEU A 320 -8.91 22.98 -23.99
C LEU A 320 -8.06 21.73 -24.24
N GLY A 321 -7.26 21.69 -25.30
CA GLY A 321 -6.34 20.59 -25.59
C GLY A 321 -5.22 20.49 -24.55
N GLN A 322 -4.68 21.62 -24.09
CA GLN A 322 -3.70 21.64 -23.00
C GLN A 322 -4.35 21.20 -21.67
N GLN A 323 -5.56 21.65 -21.40
CA GLN A 323 -6.30 21.26 -20.20
C GLN A 323 -6.68 19.78 -20.20
N LEU A 324 -6.94 19.19 -21.36
CA LEU A 324 -7.21 17.75 -21.50
C LEU A 324 -6.09 16.89 -20.93
N ARG A 325 -4.83 17.30 -21.12
CA ARG A 325 -3.66 16.59 -20.57
C ARG A 325 -3.69 16.55 -19.05
N ASN A 326 -4.16 17.62 -18.40
CA ASN A 326 -4.29 17.65 -16.95
C ASN A 326 -5.37 16.67 -16.48
N TYR A 327 -6.52 16.60 -17.16
CA TYR A 327 -7.56 15.62 -16.82
C TYR A 327 -7.11 14.17 -17.02
N GLU A 328 -6.36 13.89 -18.09
CA GLU A 328 -5.73 12.57 -18.31
C GLU A 328 -4.78 12.22 -17.15
N GLU A 329 -3.94 13.17 -16.74
CA GLU A 329 -3.00 13.01 -15.63
C GLU A 329 -3.73 12.84 -14.29
N SER A 330 -4.88 13.49 -14.08
CA SER A 330 -5.71 13.29 -12.89
C SER A 330 -6.17 11.83 -12.74
N PHE A 331 -6.54 11.16 -13.85
CA PHE A 331 -6.89 9.73 -13.82
C PHE A 331 -5.68 8.82 -13.58
N ALA A 332 -4.49 9.17 -14.09
CA ALA A 332 -3.26 8.44 -13.80
C ALA A 332 -2.89 8.56 -12.30
N ASN A 333 -2.95 9.78 -11.76
CA ASN A 333 -2.74 10.05 -10.34
C ASN A 333 -3.76 9.32 -9.45
N LEU A 334 -5.03 9.28 -9.86
CA LEU A 334 -6.08 8.53 -9.16
C LEU A 334 -5.77 7.03 -9.12
N SER A 335 -5.40 6.43 -10.25
CA SER A 335 -5.03 5.01 -10.31
C SER A 335 -3.86 4.68 -9.37
N ALA A 336 -2.83 5.53 -9.32
CA ALA A 336 -1.70 5.36 -8.42
C ALA A 336 -2.12 5.47 -6.95
N ALA A 337 -2.95 6.46 -6.61
CA ALA A 337 -3.45 6.65 -5.25
C ALA A 337 -4.32 5.47 -4.78
N MET A 338 -5.15 4.90 -5.67
CA MET A 338 -5.96 3.72 -5.34
C MET A 338 -5.09 2.47 -5.13
N ALA A 339 -4.02 2.30 -5.91
CA ALA A 339 -3.07 1.21 -5.71
C ALA A 339 -2.35 1.34 -4.34
N GLU A 340 -1.96 2.55 -3.94
CA GLU A 340 -1.39 2.81 -2.60
C GLU A 340 -2.39 2.51 -1.48
N LEU A 341 -3.65 2.94 -1.63
CA LEU A 341 -4.72 2.69 -0.65
C LEU A 341 -4.98 1.18 -0.48
N ILE A 342 -5.11 0.45 -1.59
CA ILE A 342 -5.30 -1.00 -1.58
C ILE A 342 -4.11 -1.69 -0.90
N ASN A 343 -2.88 -1.30 -1.24
CA ASN A 343 -1.68 -1.87 -0.64
C ASN A 343 -1.56 -1.60 0.86
N ALA A 344 -1.99 -0.43 1.33
CA ALA A 344 -2.02 -0.14 2.76
C ALA A 344 -3.05 -1.00 3.49
N GLN A 345 -4.27 -1.10 2.95
CA GLN A 345 -5.36 -1.82 3.60
C GLN A 345 -5.16 -3.33 3.59
N GLN A 346 -4.64 -3.91 2.50
CA GLN A 346 -4.44 -5.37 2.43
C GLN A 346 -3.48 -5.89 3.50
N LEU A 347 -2.45 -5.11 3.88
CA LEU A 347 -1.49 -5.50 4.93
C LEU A 347 -2.15 -5.61 6.30
N GLU A 348 -3.11 -4.74 6.60
CA GLU A 348 -3.89 -4.81 7.84
C GLU A 348 -4.85 -6.00 7.79
N VAL A 349 -5.55 -6.17 6.67
CA VAL A 349 -6.51 -7.26 6.50
C VAL A 349 -5.85 -8.64 6.54
N ASN A 350 -4.64 -8.79 6.02
CA ASN A 350 -3.89 -10.05 6.09
C ASN A 350 -3.61 -10.48 7.55
N ARG A 351 -3.57 -9.53 8.49
CA ARG A 351 -3.35 -9.81 9.92
C ARG A 351 -4.63 -10.12 10.68
N ASP A 352 -5.78 -10.01 10.03
CA ASP A 352 -7.09 -10.13 10.69
C ASP A 352 -7.62 -11.56 10.78
N PHE A 353 -6.92 -12.56 10.25
CA PHE A 353 -7.30 -13.95 10.44
C PHE A 353 -7.20 -14.39 11.92
N GLY A 354 -6.15 -13.95 12.62
CA GLY A 354 -5.84 -14.34 14.01
C GLY A 354 -6.83 -13.84 15.07
N PRO A 355 -7.25 -12.55 15.05
CA PRO A 355 -8.17 -12.00 16.05
C PRO A 355 -9.48 -12.79 16.23
N SER A 356 -10.11 -13.26 15.15
CA SER A 356 -11.34 -14.06 15.24
C SER A 356 -11.12 -15.42 15.89
N VAL A 357 -9.95 -16.04 15.66
CA VAL A 357 -9.56 -17.28 16.33
C VAL A 357 -9.29 -17.04 17.81
N ALA A 358 -8.61 -15.95 18.15
CA ALA A 358 -8.37 -15.57 19.54
C ALA A 358 -9.66 -15.33 20.31
N GLU A 359 -10.65 -14.67 19.70
CA GLU A 359 -11.98 -14.47 20.27
C GLU A 359 -12.72 -15.80 20.49
N ALA A 360 -12.69 -16.70 19.51
CA ALA A 360 -13.32 -18.02 19.63
C ALA A 360 -12.67 -18.91 20.71
N LEU A 361 -11.36 -18.77 20.93
CA LEU A 361 -10.61 -19.51 21.95
C LEU A 361 -10.61 -18.86 23.33
N ALA A 362 -11.09 -17.62 23.46
CA ALA A 362 -11.10 -16.89 24.73
C ALA A 362 -11.71 -17.68 25.90
N PRO A 363 -12.86 -18.39 25.76
CA PRO A 363 -13.41 -19.20 26.84
C PRO A 363 -12.47 -20.33 27.31
N SER A 364 -11.80 -20.98 26.36
CA SER A 364 -10.82 -22.04 26.66
C SER A 364 -9.56 -21.51 27.32
N TYR A 365 -9.09 -20.34 26.88
CA TYR A 365 -7.97 -19.64 27.48
C TYR A 365 -8.25 -19.25 28.94
N GLU A 366 -9.44 -18.71 29.20
CA GLU A 366 -9.90 -18.34 30.55
C GLU A 366 -9.99 -19.57 31.46
N PHE A 367 -10.59 -20.67 30.98
CA PHE A 367 -10.65 -21.93 31.72
C PHE A 367 -9.24 -22.42 32.08
N CYS A 368 -8.36 -22.53 31.09
CA CYS A 368 -7.00 -23.01 31.30
C CYS A 368 -6.18 -22.12 32.25
N ALA A 369 -6.41 -20.80 32.21
CA ALA A 369 -5.76 -19.84 33.07
C ALA A 369 -6.17 -19.99 34.55
N ALA A 370 -7.45 -20.29 34.79
CA ALA A 370 -8.05 -20.45 36.12
C ALA A 370 -7.78 -21.82 36.75
N GLU A 371 -7.44 -22.84 35.95
CA GLU A 371 -7.37 -24.22 36.40
C GLU A 371 -6.26 -24.48 37.42
N THR A 372 -6.51 -25.22 38.51
CA THR A 372 -5.51 -25.42 39.59
C THR A 372 -5.52 -26.85 40.18
N GLY A 373 -4.50 -27.15 40.98
CA GLY A 373 -4.40 -28.41 41.73
C GLY A 373 -3.80 -29.59 40.95
N PRO A 374 -3.75 -30.78 41.57
CA PRO A 374 -3.23 -32.00 40.94
C PRO A 374 -3.95 -32.31 39.63
N GLY A 375 -3.21 -32.70 38.59
CA GLY A 375 -3.78 -33.04 37.28
C GLY A 375 -4.23 -31.86 36.42
N GLN A 376 -3.98 -30.60 36.83
CA GLN A 376 -4.41 -29.40 36.07
C GLN A 376 -4.03 -29.46 34.58
N PHE A 377 -2.82 -29.92 34.26
CA PHE A 377 -2.35 -29.90 32.87
C PHE A 377 -3.11 -30.87 31.98
N VAL A 378 -3.51 -32.04 32.51
CA VAL A 378 -4.32 -33.01 31.78
C VAL A 378 -5.70 -32.42 31.49
N ARG A 379 -6.32 -31.76 32.49
CA ARG A 379 -7.64 -31.13 32.33
C ARG A 379 -7.61 -29.94 31.38
N MET A 380 -6.56 -29.11 31.45
CA MET A 380 -6.34 -28.01 30.51
C MET A 380 -6.25 -28.50 29.06
N LYS A 381 -5.42 -29.52 28.79
CA LYS A 381 -5.29 -30.11 27.45
C LYS A 381 -6.60 -30.70 26.94
N HIS A 382 -7.29 -31.45 27.80
CA HIS A 382 -8.58 -32.05 27.45
C HIS A 382 -9.61 -30.99 27.07
N HIS A 383 -9.75 -29.94 27.90
CA HIS A 383 -10.70 -28.86 27.64
C HIS A 383 -10.37 -28.10 26.35
N MET A 384 -9.09 -27.73 26.13
CA MET A 384 -8.68 -27.06 24.89
C MET A 384 -8.97 -27.92 23.66
N ASN A 385 -8.62 -29.20 23.69
CA ASN A 385 -8.84 -30.10 22.55
C ASN A 385 -10.32 -30.30 22.24
N CYS A 386 -11.17 -30.49 23.27
CA CYS A 386 -12.62 -30.58 23.08
C CYS A 386 -13.19 -29.29 22.50
N HIS A 387 -12.80 -28.13 23.03
CA HIS A 387 -13.28 -26.85 22.53
C HIS A 387 -12.89 -26.60 21.08
N VAL A 388 -11.63 -26.88 20.72
CA VAL A 388 -11.16 -26.79 19.34
C VAL A 388 -11.93 -27.74 18.42
N ASP A 389 -12.14 -29.00 18.83
CA ASP A 389 -12.88 -29.97 18.02
C ASP A 389 -14.33 -29.54 17.76
N GLU A 390 -14.99 -28.98 18.78
CA GLU A 390 -16.37 -28.48 18.71
C GLU A 390 -16.51 -27.21 17.86
N HIS A 391 -15.53 -26.29 17.90
CA HIS A 391 -15.66 -24.94 17.35
C HIS A 391 -14.81 -24.67 16.10
N ARG A 392 -13.90 -25.56 15.70
CA ARG A 392 -12.96 -25.35 14.59
C ARG A 392 -13.60 -24.85 13.30
N MET A 393 -14.68 -25.48 12.83
CA MET A 393 -15.34 -25.08 11.58
C MET A 393 -15.90 -23.65 11.66
N THR A 394 -16.64 -23.34 12.73
CA THR A 394 -17.27 -22.02 12.89
C THR A 394 -16.25 -20.93 13.18
N MET A 395 -15.21 -21.25 13.95
CA MET A 395 -14.08 -20.38 14.26
C MET A 395 -13.35 -19.92 12.99
N PHE A 396 -12.98 -20.86 12.11
CA PHE A 396 -12.31 -20.53 10.86
C PHE A 396 -13.24 -19.87 9.85
N GLN A 397 -14.52 -20.26 9.79
CA GLN A 397 -15.50 -19.58 8.94
C GLN A 397 -15.67 -18.11 9.34
N ASN A 398 -15.81 -17.83 10.64
CA ASN A 398 -15.92 -16.45 11.14
C ASN A 398 -14.66 -15.63 10.83
N SER A 399 -13.47 -16.25 10.88
CA SER A 399 -12.20 -15.61 10.53
C SER A 399 -12.16 -15.17 9.06
N VAL A 400 -12.49 -16.09 8.12
CA VAL A 400 -12.50 -15.75 6.69
C VAL A 400 -13.63 -14.77 6.33
N ASP A 401 -14.79 -14.86 6.99
CA ASP A 401 -15.91 -13.94 6.79
C ASP A 401 -15.56 -12.52 7.24
N GLY A 402 -14.83 -12.40 8.36
CA GLY A 402 -14.29 -11.12 8.84
C GLY A 402 -13.34 -10.48 7.82
N VAL A 403 -12.40 -11.26 7.28
CA VAL A 403 -11.50 -10.81 6.21
C VAL A 403 -12.27 -10.43 4.95
N GLN A 404 -13.24 -11.23 4.53
CA GLN A 404 -14.10 -10.94 3.38
C GLN A 404 -14.85 -9.61 3.54
N ALA A 405 -15.39 -9.34 4.73
CA ALA A 405 -16.11 -8.10 5.03
C ALA A 405 -15.17 -6.88 4.94
N LYS A 406 -13.94 -6.99 5.43
CA LYS A 406 -12.94 -5.92 5.34
C LYS A 406 -12.47 -5.68 3.91
N LEU A 407 -12.23 -6.73 3.12
CA LEU A 407 -11.91 -6.59 1.69
C LEU A 407 -13.05 -5.95 0.89
N ASN A 408 -14.30 -6.30 1.19
CA ASN A 408 -15.45 -5.63 0.57
C ASN A 408 -15.57 -4.16 0.98
N THR A 409 -15.17 -3.82 2.21
CA THR A 409 -15.11 -2.43 2.68
C THR A 409 -14.03 -1.64 1.94
N MET A 410 -12.84 -2.24 1.73
CA MET A 410 -11.79 -1.67 0.88
C MET A 410 -12.31 -1.39 -0.54
N CYS A 411 -13.01 -2.33 -1.18
CA CYS A 411 -13.58 -2.11 -2.51
C CYS A 411 -14.57 -0.92 -2.55
N ARG A 412 -15.38 -0.76 -1.50
CA ARG A 412 -16.32 0.38 -1.40
C ARG A 412 -15.58 1.71 -1.22
N ALA A 413 -14.51 1.73 -0.43
CA ALA A 413 -13.68 2.92 -0.26
C ALA A 413 -13.01 3.33 -1.58
N VAL A 414 -12.41 2.37 -2.29
CA VAL A 414 -11.82 2.59 -3.63
C VAL A 414 -12.86 3.15 -4.60
N HIS A 415 -14.04 2.53 -4.67
CA HIS A 415 -15.12 2.98 -5.55
C HIS A 415 -15.59 4.41 -5.23
N TYR A 416 -15.76 4.73 -3.95
CA TYR A 416 -16.18 6.06 -3.52
C TYR A 416 -15.18 7.13 -3.92
N GLU A 417 -13.89 6.92 -3.64
CA GLU A 417 -12.81 7.85 -4.00
C GLU A 417 -12.67 8.01 -5.52
N MET A 418 -12.78 6.92 -6.27
CA MET A 418 -12.75 6.96 -7.73
C MET A 418 -13.95 7.70 -8.31
N GLY A 419 -15.15 7.48 -7.76
CA GLY A 419 -16.38 8.17 -8.18
C GLY A 419 -16.26 9.67 -7.93
N ALA A 420 -15.92 10.07 -6.70
CA ALA A 420 -15.77 11.47 -6.34
C ALA A 420 -14.78 12.22 -7.24
N LYS A 421 -13.63 11.61 -7.56
CA LYS A 421 -12.63 12.25 -8.43
C LYS A 421 -13.08 12.26 -9.91
N THR A 422 -13.82 11.24 -10.34
CA THR A 422 -14.42 11.19 -11.69
C THR A 422 -15.43 12.32 -11.87
N ASP A 423 -16.30 12.54 -10.89
CA ASP A 423 -17.27 13.65 -10.84
C ASP A 423 -16.59 15.02 -10.85
N GLU A 424 -15.49 15.16 -10.12
CA GLU A 424 -14.69 16.39 -10.07
C GLU A 424 -14.10 16.71 -11.45
N VAL A 425 -13.53 15.71 -12.14
CA VAL A 425 -12.99 15.86 -13.49
C VAL A 425 -14.09 16.20 -14.48
N TRP A 426 -15.23 15.50 -14.42
CA TRP A 426 -16.38 15.81 -15.27
C TRP A 426 -16.89 17.22 -15.04
N SER A 427 -17.05 17.65 -13.78
CA SER A 427 -17.50 18.99 -13.42
C SER A 427 -16.56 20.07 -13.95
N ALA A 428 -15.25 19.83 -13.85
CA ALA A 428 -14.24 20.73 -14.40
C ALA A 428 -14.30 20.78 -15.93
N MET A 429 -14.43 19.65 -16.61
CA MET A 429 -14.59 19.58 -18.06
C MET A 429 -15.87 20.28 -18.53
N ASN A 430 -17.00 20.00 -17.87
CA ASN A 430 -18.28 20.62 -18.17
C ASN A 430 -18.17 22.15 -18.11
N ARG A 431 -17.59 22.69 -17.02
CA ARG A 431 -17.35 24.13 -16.88
C ARG A 431 -16.43 24.66 -17.98
N ASP A 432 -15.26 24.06 -18.16
CA ASP A 432 -14.22 24.61 -19.04
C ASP A 432 -14.66 24.57 -20.52
N TYR A 433 -15.33 23.49 -20.95
CA TYR A 433 -15.85 23.38 -22.32
C TYR A 433 -17.06 24.29 -22.57
N ILE A 434 -17.99 24.40 -21.61
CA ILE A 434 -19.11 25.35 -21.73
C ILE A 434 -18.55 26.77 -21.83
N GLN A 435 -17.67 27.16 -20.91
CA GLN A 435 -17.08 28.50 -20.91
C GLN A 435 -16.34 28.80 -22.22
N ALA A 436 -15.57 27.84 -22.75
CA ALA A 436 -14.81 28.03 -23.99
C ALA A 436 -15.67 28.08 -25.26
N ILE A 437 -16.82 27.42 -25.29
CA ILE A 437 -17.62 27.21 -26.52
C ILE A 437 -18.86 28.10 -26.54
N THR A 438 -19.55 28.27 -25.42
CA THR A 438 -20.76 29.08 -25.36
C THR A 438 -20.52 30.48 -24.78
N GLY A 439 -19.38 30.69 -24.12
CA GLY A 439 -19.07 31.92 -23.38
C GLY A 439 -19.99 32.13 -22.18
N THR A 440 -19.85 33.28 -21.51
CA THR A 440 -20.87 33.76 -20.58
C THR A 440 -22.09 34.29 -21.34
N HIS A 441 -23.27 33.76 -21.04
CA HIS A 441 -24.55 34.24 -21.56
C HIS A 441 -24.88 35.66 -21.04
N THR A 442 -24.15 36.68 -21.47
CA THR A 442 -24.66 38.05 -21.46
C THR A 442 -25.67 38.15 -22.60
N LYS A 443 -26.92 38.51 -22.30
CA LYS A 443 -27.94 38.77 -23.34
C LYS A 443 -27.35 39.74 -24.36
N GLU A 444 -27.63 39.58 -25.65
CA GLU A 444 -27.09 40.41 -26.76
C GLU A 444 -27.21 41.94 -26.54
N SER A 445 -28.04 42.40 -25.59
CA SER A 445 -28.23 43.80 -25.21
C SER A 445 -27.46 44.28 -23.96
N GLU A 446 -26.89 43.39 -23.15
CA GLU A 446 -26.17 43.74 -21.92
C GLU A 446 -24.67 43.49 -22.09
N GLN A 447 -23.90 44.56 -22.30
CA GLN A 447 -22.44 44.47 -22.24
C GLN A 447 -22.00 44.01 -20.86
N MET A 448 -21.02 43.09 -20.83
CA MET A 448 -20.39 42.64 -19.59
C MET A 448 -19.98 43.85 -18.72
N PRO A 449 -20.32 43.85 -17.41
CA PRO A 449 -20.00 44.95 -16.52
C PRO A 449 -18.51 45.31 -16.56
N LYS A 450 -18.19 46.61 -16.47
CA LYS A 450 -16.80 47.10 -16.55
C LYS A 450 -15.90 46.45 -15.50
N TRP A 451 -16.41 46.25 -14.29
CA TRP A 451 -15.64 45.61 -13.20
C TRP A 451 -15.27 44.15 -13.54
N GLU A 452 -16.17 43.41 -14.20
CA GLU A 452 -15.92 42.02 -14.58
C GLU A 452 -14.89 41.94 -15.71
N ARG A 453 -14.99 42.84 -16.70
CA ARG A 453 -13.98 42.96 -17.78
C ARG A 453 -12.59 43.30 -17.24
N LEU A 454 -12.50 44.22 -16.28
CA LEU A 454 -11.24 44.57 -15.63
C LEU A 454 -10.66 43.38 -14.85
N LEU A 455 -11.49 42.68 -14.07
CA LEU A 455 -11.07 41.49 -13.33
C LEU A 455 -10.55 40.38 -14.25
N ARG A 456 -11.25 40.11 -15.36
CA ARG A 456 -10.80 39.15 -16.38
C ARG A 456 -9.48 39.57 -17.02
N ALA A 457 -9.31 40.86 -17.36
CA ALA A 457 -8.07 41.37 -17.92
C ALA A 457 -6.89 41.23 -16.94
N ASP A 458 -7.10 41.57 -15.66
CA ASP A 458 -6.09 41.44 -14.60
C ASP A 458 -5.68 39.97 -14.40
N ILE A 459 -6.65 39.05 -14.37
CA ILE A 459 -6.39 37.61 -14.26
C ILE A 459 -5.66 37.08 -15.50
N ALA A 460 -6.09 37.45 -16.71
CA ALA A 460 -5.42 37.05 -17.95
C ALA A 460 -3.98 37.58 -18.03
N LYS A 461 -3.71 38.74 -17.44
CA LYS A 461 -2.36 39.30 -17.33
C LYS A 461 -1.52 38.51 -16.33
N ALA A 462 -2.04 38.27 -15.12
CA ALA A 462 -1.34 37.51 -14.09
C ALA A 462 -1.00 36.08 -14.52
N VAL A 463 -1.87 35.43 -15.28
CA VAL A 463 -1.61 34.09 -15.83
C VAL A 463 -0.55 34.13 -16.93
N ARG A 464 -0.56 35.13 -17.83
CA ARG A 464 0.46 35.26 -18.89
C ARG A 464 1.86 35.61 -18.38
N GLU A 465 1.96 36.50 -17.40
CA GLU A 465 3.24 36.87 -16.77
C GLU A 465 3.95 35.67 -16.10
N ARG A 466 3.23 34.58 -15.83
CA ARG A 466 3.81 33.31 -15.37
C ARG A 466 4.47 32.55 -16.51
N ASP A 467 3.80 32.42 -17.65
CA ASP A 467 4.30 31.63 -18.78
C ASP A 467 5.62 32.23 -19.32
N GLU A 468 5.74 33.57 -19.32
CA GLU A 468 6.97 34.29 -19.71
C GLU A 468 8.15 34.16 -18.73
N LYS A 469 7.91 33.77 -17.46
CA LYS A 469 8.97 33.55 -16.46
C LYS A 469 9.47 32.11 -16.40
N THR A 470 8.88 31.22 -17.20
CA THR A 470 9.18 29.78 -17.20
C THR A 470 9.96 29.35 -18.46
N GLU A 471 10.13 30.25 -19.43
CA GLU A 471 11.16 30.19 -20.49
C GLU A 471 12.47 30.82 -20.01
#